data_AF-A0A946XLP3-F1
#
_entry.id   AF-A0A946XLP3-F1
#
_cell.length_a   1.000
_cell.length_b   1.000
_cell.length_c   1.000
_cell.angle_alpha   90.00
_cell.angle_beta   90.00
_cell.angle_gamma   90.00
#
_symmetry.space_group_name_H-M   'P 1'
#
loop_
_entity.id
_entity.type
_entity.pdbx_description
1 polymer ?
#
loop_
_entity_poly.entity_id
_entity_poly.type
_entity_poly.pdbx_seq_one_letter_code
_entity_poly.pdbx_strand_id
1 'polypeptide(L)'
;LAQRITEWADCNTRLAETSDKVLRQLAEQLNAWQITPNGSEGMRTAEVTVGGVDTKELSSKTMESKTVPGLYFIGETVDVTGHLGGFNFQWAWSSGHACGQVV
;
A
#
# COMPACT_ATOMS: atom_id res chain seq x y z
N LEU A 1 -24.21 -5.72 -5.63
CA LEU A 1 -23.75 -5.14 -4.34
C LEU A 1 -24.90 -4.44 -3.61
N ALA A 2 -25.51 -3.39 -4.19
CA ALA A 2 -26.61 -2.66 -3.54
C ALA A 2 -27.74 -3.57 -3.00
N GLN A 3 -28.25 -4.52 -3.80
CA GLN A 3 -29.28 -5.47 -3.36
C GLN A 3 -28.85 -6.34 -2.18
N ARG A 4 -27.58 -6.75 -2.10
CA ARG A 4 -27.07 -7.53 -0.96
C ARG A 4 -27.03 -6.70 0.32
N ILE A 5 -26.70 -5.42 0.19
CA ILE A 5 -26.63 -4.51 1.34
C ILE A 5 -28.03 -4.20 1.87
N THR A 6 -29.04 -4.04 1.00
CA THR A 6 -30.43 -3.88 1.44
C THR A 6 -30.97 -5.15 2.11
N GLU A 7 -30.58 -6.34 1.64
CA GLU A 7 -30.87 -7.62 2.29
C GLU A 7 -30.22 -7.71 3.69
N TRP A 8 -28.94 -7.33 3.83
CA TRP A 8 -28.22 -7.37 5.12
C TRP A 8 -28.73 -6.35 6.15
N ALA A 9 -29.25 -5.21 5.69
CA ALA A 9 -29.84 -4.17 6.53
C ALA A 9 -31.35 -4.38 6.80
N ASP A 10 -31.94 -5.48 6.31
CA ASP A 10 -33.38 -5.76 6.34
C ASP A 10 -34.24 -4.59 5.80
N CYS A 11 -33.69 -3.87 4.82
CA CYS A 11 -34.30 -2.68 4.22
C CYS A 11 -35.04 -3.08 2.92
N ASN A 12 -36.13 -3.83 3.05
CA ASN A 12 -36.92 -4.34 1.91
C ASN A 12 -38.29 -3.64 1.75
N THR A 13 -38.56 -2.59 2.52
CA THR A 13 -39.80 -1.81 2.41
C THR A 13 -39.68 -0.73 1.34
N ARG A 14 -40.82 -0.12 0.96
CA ARG A 14 -40.79 1.10 0.17
C ARG A 14 -40.06 2.18 0.96
N LEU A 15 -39.25 3.01 0.30
CA LEU A 15 -38.46 4.05 0.96
C LEU A 15 -39.30 4.95 1.88
N ALA A 16 -40.53 5.28 1.48
CA ALA A 16 -41.45 6.10 2.27
C ALA A 16 -41.96 5.41 3.56
N GLU A 17 -41.82 4.09 3.65
CA GLU A 17 -42.24 3.23 4.77
C GLU A 17 -41.03 2.74 5.60
N THR A 18 -39.81 3.13 5.23
CA THR A 18 -38.58 2.75 5.94
C THR A 18 -38.36 3.68 7.14
N SER A 19 -38.21 3.13 8.33
CA SER A 19 -37.92 3.93 9.52
C SER A 19 -36.51 4.53 9.49
N ASP A 20 -36.34 5.69 10.13
CA ASP A 20 -35.02 6.32 10.33
C ASP A 20 -34.00 5.37 10.96
N LYS A 21 -34.45 4.47 11.84
CA LYS A 21 -33.59 3.45 12.47
C LYS A 21 -32.95 2.54 11.41
N VAL A 22 -33.76 2.03 10.48
CA VAL A 22 -33.30 1.17 9.38
C VAL A 22 -32.41 1.95 8.41
N LEU A 23 -32.77 3.19 8.09
CA LEU A 23 -31.94 4.06 7.24
C LEU A 23 -30.56 4.35 7.86
N ARG A 24 -30.50 4.56 9.18
CA ARG A 24 -29.23 4.74 9.90
C ARG A 24 -28.38 3.47 9.89
N GLN A 25 -28.99 2.30 10.09
CA GLN A 25 -28.30 1.02 10.00
C GLN A 25 -27.74 0.77 8.60
N LEU A 26 -28.54 1.05 7.56
CA LEU A 26 -28.10 0.96 6.17
C LEU A 26 -26.94 1.91 5.88
N ALA A 27 -27.03 3.16 6.33
CA ALA A 27 -25.97 4.15 6.17
C ALA A 27 -24.68 3.74 6.88
N GLU A 28 -24.78 3.19 8.09
CA GLU A 28 -23.62 2.69 8.84
C GLU A 28 -22.95 1.53 8.12
N GLN A 29 -23.71 0.55 7.64
CA GLN A 29 -23.15 -0.59 6.89
C GLN A 29 -22.48 -0.16 5.58
N LEU A 30 -23.01 0.86 4.90
CA LEU A 30 -22.43 1.39 3.67
C LEU A 30 -21.14 2.19 3.90
N ASN A 31 -21.14 3.06 4.91
CA ASN A 31 -20.04 4.00 5.14
C ASN A 31 -18.93 3.43 6.03
N ALA A 32 -19.23 2.43 6.85
CA ALA A 32 -18.28 1.76 7.74
C ALA A 32 -18.16 0.26 7.42
N TRP A 33 -18.25 -0.10 6.14
CA TRP A 33 -18.24 -1.50 5.70
C TRP A 33 -16.95 -2.20 6.14
N GLN A 34 -17.10 -3.18 7.03
CA GLN A 34 -16.00 -4.03 7.50
C GLN A 34 -15.79 -5.18 6.52
N ILE A 35 -14.65 -5.18 5.85
CA ILE A 35 -14.19 -6.26 4.99
C ILE A 35 -12.95 -6.87 5.64
N THR A 36 -12.95 -8.19 5.80
CA THR A 36 -11.76 -8.95 6.23
C THR A 36 -11.14 -9.60 4.99
N PRO A 37 -10.01 -9.10 4.48
CA PRO A 37 -9.31 -9.74 3.37
C PRO A 37 -8.75 -11.10 3.81
N ASN A 38 -8.82 -12.10 2.92
CA ASN A 38 -8.25 -13.43 3.19
C ASN A 38 -6.71 -13.48 3.04
N GLY A 39 -6.11 -12.44 2.46
CA GLY A 39 -4.68 -12.33 2.17
C GLY A 39 -4.41 -11.38 1.01
N SER A 40 -3.14 -11.22 0.65
CA SER A 40 -2.74 -10.53 -0.58
C SER A 40 -2.65 -11.52 -1.75
N GLU A 41 -2.71 -11.02 -2.98
CA GLU A 41 -2.55 -11.83 -4.19
C GLU A 41 -1.10 -12.34 -4.41
N GLY A 42 -0.16 -11.85 -3.59
CA GLY A 42 1.25 -12.23 -3.63
C GLY A 42 2.08 -11.47 -4.67
N MET A 43 3.36 -11.84 -4.77
CA MET A 43 4.34 -11.06 -5.53
C MET A 43 4.16 -11.09 -7.06
N ARG A 44 3.40 -12.07 -7.59
CA ARG A 44 3.12 -12.15 -9.03
C ARG A 44 2.30 -10.96 -9.53
N THR A 45 1.48 -10.35 -8.66
CA THR A 45 0.62 -9.21 -9.01
C THR A 45 0.98 -7.94 -8.26
N ALA A 46 1.86 -8.02 -7.27
CA ALA A 46 2.36 -6.85 -6.56
C ALA A 46 3.14 -5.92 -7.50
N GLU A 47 2.93 -4.61 -7.37
CA GLU A 47 3.66 -3.59 -8.13
C GLU A 47 5.04 -3.27 -7.51
N VAL A 48 5.21 -3.51 -6.21
CA VAL A 48 6.43 -3.21 -5.46
C VAL A 48 6.62 -4.19 -4.31
N THR A 49 7.87 -4.39 -3.92
CA THR A 49 8.29 -5.15 -2.75
C THR A 49 8.42 -4.26 -1.51
N VAL A 50 7.88 -4.73 -0.38
CA VAL A 50 8.15 -4.15 0.95
C VAL A 50 9.28 -4.95 1.60
N GLY A 51 10.24 -4.26 2.21
CA GLY A 51 11.48 -4.87 2.70
C GLY A 51 12.64 -4.69 1.72
N GLY A 52 13.77 -5.35 2.00
CA GLY A 52 14.96 -5.30 1.16
C GLY A 52 16.24 -5.31 1.99
N VAL A 53 17.33 -4.80 1.42
CA VAL A 53 18.58 -4.56 2.16
C VAL A 53 18.36 -3.47 3.20
N ASP A 54 18.71 -3.75 4.46
CA ASP A 54 18.53 -2.81 5.58
C ASP A 54 19.29 -1.51 5.31
N THR A 55 18.57 -0.40 5.30
CA THR A 55 19.12 0.94 5.10
C THR A 55 20.15 1.33 6.17
N LYS A 56 20.12 0.70 7.34
CA LYS A 56 21.13 0.90 8.40
C LYS A 56 22.50 0.37 8.01
N GLU A 57 22.58 -0.59 7.10
CA GLU A 57 23.84 -1.16 6.62
C GLU A 57 24.40 -0.40 5.41
N LEU A 58 23.70 0.64 4.94
CA LEU A 58 24.10 1.45 3.81
C LEU A 58 24.46 2.87 4.23
N SER A 59 25.41 3.48 3.53
CA SER A 59 25.65 4.91 3.59
C SER A 59 24.47 5.66 2.96
N SER A 60 23.81 6.53 3.71
CA SER A 60 22.69 7.33 3.20
C SER A 60 23.10 8.36 2.14
N LYS A 61 24.40 8.65 2.00
CA LYS A 61 24.93 9.60 1.00
C LYS A 61 25.35 8.91 -0.29
N THR A 62 25.95 7.72 -0.18
CA THR A 62 26.64 7.06 -1.31
C THR A 62 25.97 5.78 -1.76
N MET A 63 25.05 5.22 -0.95
CA MET A 63 24.44 3.91 -1.15
C MET A 63 25.41 2.72 -1.07
N GLU A 64 26.63 2.95 -0.59
CA GLU A 64 27.65 1.93 -0.37
C GLU A 64 27.36 1.11 0.89
N SER A 65 27.67 -0.18 0.86
CA SER A 65 27.68 -1.06 2.03
C SER A 65 28.70 -0.60 3.06
N LYS A 66 28.29 -0.55 4.33
CA LYS A 66 29.18 -0.23 5.45
C LYS A 66 30.18 -1.34 5.77
N THR A 67 29.89 -2.58 5.35
CA THR A 67 30.69 -3.76 5.69
C THR A 67 31.55 -4.28 4.53
N VAL A 68 31.19 -3.94 3.29
CA VAL A 68 31.91 -4.37 2.09
C VAL A 68 32.19 -3.16 1.20
N PRO A 69 33.41 -2.58 1.29
CA PRO A 69 33.80 -1.46 0.44
C PRO A 69 33.71 -1.80 -1.05
N GLY A 70 33.21 -0.87 -1.84
CA GLY A 70 32.99 -1.01 -3.28
C GLY A 70 31.70 -1.75 -3.68
N LEU A 71 30.88 -2.20 -2.72
CA LEU A 71 29.56 -2.80 -2.97
C LEU A 71 28.45 -1.79 -2.71
N TYR A 72 27.52 -1.63 -3.66
CA TYR A 72 26.44 -0.64 -3.61
C TYR A 72 25.08 -1.28 -3.86
N PHE A 73 24.03 -0.72 -3.25
CA PHE A 73 22.64 -1.14 -3.45
C PHE A 73 21.76 0.09 -3.72
N ILE A 74 20.97 0.07 -4.78
CA ILE A 74 20.11 1.19 -5.21
C ILE A 74 18.72 0.69 -5.59
N GLY A 75 17.74 1.61 -5.67
CA GLY A 75 16.39 1.30 -6.09
C GLY A 75 15.65 0.33 -5.15
N GLU A 76 14.75 -0.46 -5.73
CA GLU A 76 13.79 -1.31 -4.99
C GLU A 76 14.44 -2.45 -4.21
N THR A 77 15.72 -2.79 -4.47
CA THR A 77 16.40 -3.82 -3.66
C THR A 77 16.69 -3.37 -2.23
N VAL A 78 16.67 -2.05 -1.99
CA VAL A 78 16.86 -1.43 -0.67
C VAL A 78 15.51 -1.38 0.06
N ASP A 79 15.52 -1.54 1.37
CA ASP A 79 14.33 -1.44 2.24
C ASP A 79 13.77 0.00 2.32
N VAL A 80 13.24 0.47 1.18
CA VAL A 80 12.58 1.75 0.97
C VAL A 80 11.44 1.54 -0.03
N THR A 81 10.20 1.67 0.46
CA THR A 81 9.00 1.54 -0.36
C THR A 81 8.20 2.84 -0.36
N GLY A 82 7.97 3.41 -1.54
CA GLY A 82 7.14 4.58 -1.73
C GLY A 82 5.66 4.23 -1.87
N HIS A 83 4.78 5.21 -1.62
CA HIS A 83 3.37 5.11 -1.96
C HIS A 83 3.17 5.00 -3.49
N LEU A 84 2.00 4.51 -3.91
CA LEU A 84 1.60 4.54 -5.31
C LEU A 84 1.58 5.98 -5.84
N GLY A 85 1.96 6.17 -7.11
CA GLY A 85 1.99 7.50 -7.75
C GLY A 85 3.39 8.01 -8.07
N GLY A 86 4.34 7.12 -8.39
CA GLY A 86 5.66 7.49 -8.93
C GLY A 86 6.78 7.64 -7.90
N PHE A 87 6.51 7.45 -6.61
CA PHE A 87 7.52 7.57 -5.55
C PHE A 87 8.61 6.50 -5.65
N ASN A 88 8.27 5.26 -6.04
CA ASN A 88 9.25 4.20 -6.25
C ASN A 88 10.22 4.51 -7.40
N PHE A 89 9.72 5.09 -8.49
CA PHE A 89 10.58 5.60 -9.56
C PHE A 89 11.47 6.74 -9.07
N GLN A 90 10.90 7.74 -8.38
CA GLN A 90 11.68 8.84 -7.82
C GLN A 90 12.82 8.34 -6.90
N TRP A 91 12.54 7.32 -6.08
CA TRP A 91 13.55 6.66 -5.24
C TRP A 91 14.64 5.97 -6.08
N ALA A 92 14.26 5.21 -7.10
CA ALA A 92 15.20 4.56 -8.00
C ALA A 92 16.14 5.59 -8.68
N TRP A 93 15.59 6.71 -9.15
CA TRP A 93 16.38 7.78 -9.76
C TRP A 93 17.33 8.45 -8.76
N SER A 94 16.83 8.78 -7.57
CA SER A 94 17.61 9.52 -6.56
C SER A 94 18.75 8.67 -5.99
N SER A 95 18.47 7.42 -5.63
CA SER A 95 19.48 6.48 -5.11
C SER A 95 20.51 6.11 -6.18
N GLY A 96 20.07 5.86 -7.41
CA GLY A 96 20.96 5.62 -8.55
C GLY A 96 21.87 6.81 -8.85
N HIS A 97 21.33 8.04 -8.83
CA HIS A 97 22.13 9.25 -8.99
C HIS A 97 23.17 9.40 -7.88
N ALA A 98 22.78 9.25 -6.61
CA ALA A 98 23.68 9.39 -5.46
C ALA A 98 24.87 8.42 -5.54
N CYS A 99 24.61 7.16 -5.88
CA CYS A 99 25.64 6.15 -6.14
C CYS A 99 26.53 6.55 -7.33
N GLY A 100 25.93 6.94 -8.46
CA GLY A 100 26.66 7.32 -9.67
C GLY A 100 27.53 8.59 -9.54
N GLN A 101 27.43 9.36 -8.45
CA GLN A 101 28.33 10.48 -8.17
C GLN A 101 29.66 10.06 -7.51
N VAL A 102 29.78 8.81 -7.06
CA VAL A 102 30.93 8.35 -6.26
C VAL A 102 31.58 7.06 -6.78
N VAL A 103 31.03 6.45 -7.85
CA VAL A 103 31.54 5.24 -8.51
C VAL A 103 32.32 5.60 -9.76
#